data_AF-A0A970XEF7-F1
#
_entry.id   AF-A0A970XEF7-F1
#
_cell.length_a   1.000
_cell.length_b   1.000
_cell.length_c   1.000
_cell.angle_alpha   90.00
_cell.angle_beta   90.00
_cell.angle_gamma   90.00
#
_symmetry.space_group_name_H-M   'P 1'
#
loop_
_entity.id
_entity.type
_entity.pdbx_description
1 polymer ?
#
loop_
_entity_poly.entity_id
_entity_poly.type
_entity_poly.pdbx_seq_one_letter_code
_entity_poly.pdbx_strand_id
1 'polypeptide(L)' 'MSDNSGSESKEYKSQLNERAKELKCMYMVDEVLQNKTLTLPAAMTELVNKIPTGF' A
#
# COMPACT_ATOMS: atom_id res chain seq x y z
N MET A 1 -30.91 11.01 21.81
CA MET A 1 -30.70 10.61 20.41
C MET A 1 -29.21 10.71 20.17
N SER A 2 -28.56 9.57 19.97
CA SER A 2 -27.11 9.41 20.04
C SER A 2 -26.39 10.01 18.83
N ASP A 3 -25.24 10.63 19.06
CA ASP A 3 -24.34 11.22 18.05
C ASP A 3 -23.89 10.17 17.02
N ASN A 4 -24.62 10.05 15.91
CA ASN A 4 -24.29 9.14 14.81
C ASN A 4 -23.14 9.68 13.92
N SER A 5 -22.80 10.98 14.04
CA SER A 5 -21.83 11.68 13.20
C SER A 5 -20.36 11.32 13.47
N GLY A 6 -20.04 10.84 14.68
CA GLY A 6 -18.68 10.49 15.08
C GLY A 6 -18.20 9.12 14.57
N SER A 7 -19.12 8.22 14.22
CA SER A 7 -18.81 6.86 13.76
C SER A 7 -18.43 6.84 12.28
N GLU A 8 -19.23 7.49 11.43
CA GLU A 8 -19.00 7.59 9.98
C GLU A 8 -17.67 8.28 9.65
N SER A 9 -17.30 9.32 10.42
CA SER A 9 -16.01 10.02 10.25
C SER A 9 -14.80 9.12 10.54
N LYS A 10 -14.90 8.20 11.49
CA LYS A 10 -13.82 7.25 11.83
C LYS A 10 -13.67 6.18 10.76
N GLU A 11 -14.79 5.64 10.28
CA GLU A 11 -14.79 4.64 9.22
C GLU A 11 -14.22 5.23 7.92
N TYR A 12 -14.66 6.44 7.54
CA TYR A 12 -14.10 7.15 6.38
C TYR A 12 -12.58 7.36 6.49
N LYS A 13 -12.09 7.81 7.66
CA LYS A 13 -10.64 7.94 7.90
C LYS A 13 -9.91 6.60 7.81
N SER A 14 -10.53 5.52 8.27
CA SER A 14 -9.97 4.17 8.15
C SER A 14 -9.84 3.77 6.68
N GLN A 15 -10.88 3.97 5.88
CA GLN A 15 -10.85 3.67 4.44
C GLN A 15 -9.78 4.49 3.70
N LEU A 16 -9.65 5.78 4.01
CA LEU A 16 -8.58 6.61 3.45
C LEU A 16 -7.19 6.12 3.84
N ASN A 17 -7.02 5.64 5.08
CA ASN A 17 -5.75 5.10 5.55
C ASN A 17 -5.39 3.79 4.84
N GLU A 18 -6.35 2.88 4.66
CA GLU A 18 -6.11 1.65 3.89
C GLU A 18 -5.74 1.98 2.43
N ARG A 19 -6.46 2.91 1.80
CA ARG A 19 -6.14 3.37 0.44
C ARG A 19 -4.75 4.02 0.35
N ALA A 20 -4.33 4.76 1.38
CA ALA A 20 -2.99 5.33 1.44
C ALA A 20 -1.90 4.25 1.52
N LYS A 21 -2.14 3.15 2.26
CA LYS A 21 -1.24 1.99 2.31
C LYS A 21 -1.16 1.30 0.95
N GLU A 22 -2.29 1.09 0.28
CA GLU A 22 -2.35 0.52 -1.06
C GLU A 22 -1.53 1.34 -2.05
N LEU A 23 -1.75 2.65 -2.08
CA LEU A 23 -1.04 3.55 -2.97
C LEU A 23 0.47 3.56 -2.69
N LYS A 24 0.87 3.54 -1.42
CA LYS A 24 2.27 3.42 -1.02
C LYS A 24 2.91 2.13 -1.53
N CYS A 25 2.20 1.00 -1.40
CA CYS A 25 2.66 -0.30 -1.93
C CYS A 25 2.85 -0.24 -3.45
N MET A 26 1.90 0.34 -4.18
CA MET A 26 2.01 0.49 -5.64
C MET A 26 3.25 1.29 -6.05
N TYR A 27 3.54 2.41 -5.39
CA TYR A 27 4.74 3.20 -5.69
C TYR A 27 6.03 2.45 -5.36
N MET A 28 6.07 1.73 -4.24
CA MET A 28 7.23 0.91 -3.87
C MET A 28 7.52 -0.19 -4.90
N VAL A 29 6.47 -0.79 -5.48
CA VAL A 29 6.59 -1.77 -6.57
C VAL A 29 7.08 -1.11 -7.87
N ASP A 30 6.49 0.02 -8.25
CA ASP A 30 6.89 0.74 -9.47
C ASP A 30 8.37 1.14 -9.42
N GLU A 31 8.88 1.63 -8.28
CA GLU A 31 10.30 1.94 -8.10
C GLU A 31 11.22 0.76 -8.45
N VAL A 32 10.85 -0.46 -8.04
CA VAL A 32 11.63 -1.67 -8.35
C VAL A 32 11.57 -2.01 -9.84
N LEU A 33 10.39 -1.89 -10.46
CA LEU A 33 10.18 -2.18 -11.89
C LEU A 33 10.84 -1.15 -12.81
N GLN A 34 10.94 0.10 -12.37
CA GLN A 34 11.65 1.16 -13.09
C GLN A 34 13.16 1.04 -12.95
N ASN A 35 13.67 0.29 -11.96
CA ASN A 35 15.10 0.11 -11.78
C ASN A 35 15.70 -0.82 -12.85
N LYS A 36 16.23 -0.20 -13.92
CA LYS A 36 16.86 -0.92 -15.05
C LYS A 36 18.24 -1.50 -14.74
N THR A 37 18.78 -1.26 -13.55
CA THR A 37 20.08 -1.81 -13.12
C THR A 37 19.96 -3.17 -12.45
N LEU A 38 18.75 -3.55 -12.02
CA LEU A 38 18.50 -4.84 -11.42
C LEU A 38 18.37 -5.92 -12.49
N THR A 39 18.94 -7.08 -12.19
CA THR A 39 18.62 -8.30 -12.94
C THR A 39 17.22 -8.76 -12.56
N LEU A 40 16.57 -9.53 -13.45
CA LEU A 40 15.23 -10.06 -13.20
C LEU A 40 15.12 -10.82 -11.86
N PRO A 41 16.04 -11.75 -11.51
CA PRO A 41 15.98 -12.42 -10.21
C PRO A 41 16.09 -11.45 -9.02
N ALA A 42 16.97 -10.46 -9.09
CA ALA A 42 17.13 -9.47 -8.03
C ALA A 42 15.88 -8.60 -7.85
N ALA A 43 15.27 -8.16 -8.95
CA ALA A 43 14.02 -7.44 -8.92
C ALA A 43 12.89 -8.28 -8.29
N MET A 44 12.79 -9.57 -8.64
CA MET A 44 11.80 -10.47 -8.05
C MET A 44 12.00 -10.65 -6.54
N THR A 45 13.25 -10.81 -6.08
CA THR A 45 13.56 -10.85 -4.65
C THR A 45 13.15 -9.57 -3.94
N GLU A 46 13.43 -8.41 -4.55
CA GLU A 46 13.09 -7.12 -3.96
C GLU A 46 11.57 -6.90 -3.90
N LEU A 47 10.82 -7.31 -4.93
CA LEU A 47 9.36 -7.27 -4.94
C LEU A 47 8.75 -8.11 -3.82
N VAL A 48 9.23 -9.34 -3.61
CA VAL A 48 8.76 -10.21 -2.52
C VAL A 48 9.00 -9.57 -1.14
N ASN A 49 10.09 -8.82 -0.98
CA ASN A 49 10.39 -8.13 0.27
C ASN A 49 9.57 -6.85 0.50
N LYS A 50 9.10 -6.20 -0.58
CA LYS A 50 8.37 -4.92 -0.50
C LYS A 50 6.86 -5.09 -0.40
N ILE A 51 6.30 -6.15 -0.99
CA ILE A 51 4.86 -6.42 -0.96
C ILE A 51 4.52 -7.07 0.39
N PRO A 52 3.73 -6.41 1.26
CA PRO A 52 3.37 -6.97 2.56
C PRO A 52 2.51 -8.24 2.41
N THR A 53 2.68 -9.20 3.31
CA THR A 53 1.86 -10.42 3.31
C THR A 53 0.39 -10.10 3.53
N GLY A 54 -0.48 -10.66 2.68
CA GLY A 54 -1.92 -10.44 2.78
C GLY A 54 -2.40 -9.10 2.22
N PHE A 55 -1.55 -8.40 1.46
CA PHE A 55 -2.04 -7.52 0.39
C PHE A 55 -2.86 -8.30 -0.63
#